data_AF-A0A2I1CBZ2-F1
#
_entry.id   AF-A0A2I1CBZ2-F1
#
_cell.length_a   1.000
_cell.length_b   1.000
_cell.length_c   1.000
_cell.angle_alpha   90.00
_cell.angle_beta   90.00
_cell.angle_gamma   90.00
#
_symmetry.space_group_name_H-M   'P 1'
#
loop_
_entity.id
_entity.type
_entity.pdbx_description
1 polymer ?
#
loop_
_entity_poly.entity_id
_entity_poly.type
_entity_poly.pdbx_seq_one_letter_code
_entity_poly.pdbx_strand_id
1 'polypeptide(L)'
;MPNLVSGNLYQQFLSAHLAKAHSPETKRGIQLQRRRVQSQKDKLYLEELKRQRVQQGTQTGSIYEQTLFHYHRRAMPERDLLAQILPTKSTIRSSAGREAMKALEAICNQYRPVTCRSSLHPVNGRCVCGEPIDRFHAHRQWLHLYRCYHKRLRQMSVDDFAEFCYEGDLWFNNQNEWHQHCQDHLSKPSELLCCDPIIFQNCPVKPGYCPLSG
;
A
#
# COMPACT_ATOMS: atom_id res chain seq x y z
N MET A 1 0.23 14.77 22.72
CA MET A 1 -1.05 14.52 22.02
C MET A 1 -2.00 15.73 21.79
N PRO A 2 -1.92 16.90 22.49
CA PRO A 2 -2.89 18.00 22.26
C PRO A 2 -2.87 18.63 20.86
N ASN A 3 -1.73 18.60 20.15
CA ASN A 3 -1.58 19.25 18.84
C ASN A 3 -2.33 18.56 17.69
N LEU A 4 -2.57 17.24 17.76
CA LEU A 4 -3.27 16.50 16.69
C LEU A 4 -4.78 16.74 16.73
N VAL A 5 -5.36 16.86 17.93
CA VAL A 5 -6.78 17.16 18.14
C VAL A 5 -7.11 18.57 17.66
N SER A 6 -6.26 19.54 17.99
CA SER A 6 -6.37 20.93 17.50
C SER A 6 -6.28 21.01 15.95
N GLY A 7 -5.39 20.22 15.34
CA GLY A 7 -5.26 20.13 13.88
C GLY A 7 -6.51 19.59 13.18
N ASN A 8 -7.19 18.59 13.74
CA ASN A 8 -8.41 18.02 13.16
C ASN A 8 -9.58 19.02 13.17
N LEU A 9 -9.78 19.73 14.28
CA LEU A 9 -10.79 20.78 14.40
C LEU A 9 -10.53 21.93 13.42
N TYR A 10 -9.26 22.32 13.27
CA TYR A 10 -8.86 23.35 12.31
C TYR A 10 -9.06 22.90 10.85
N GLN A 11 -8.88 21.62 10.55
CA GLN A 11 -9.09 21.06 9.21
C GLN A 11 -10.57 20.95 8.83
N GLN A 12 -11.44 20.65 9.80
CA GLN A 12 -12.90 20.72 9.65
C GLN A 12 -13.35 22.16 9.41
N PHE A 13 -12.79 23.12 10.16
CA PHE A 13 -13.04 24.55 9.98
C PHE A 13 -12.65 25.04 8.57
N LEU A 14 -11.46 24.69 8.08
CA LEU A 14 -11.01 25.04 6.73
C LEU A 14 -11.88 24.42 5.64
N SER A 15 -12.41 23.21 5.86
CA SER A 15 -13.30 22.53 4.92
C SER A 15 -14.67 23.23 4.82
N ALA A 16 -15.23 23.65 5.96
CA ALA A 16 -16.45 24.44 6.01
C ALA A 16 -16.27 25.82 5.36
N HIS A 17 -15.12 26.47 5.55
CA HIS A 17 -14.81 27.76 4.91
C HIS A 17 -14.61 27.65 3.40
N LEU A 18 -14.00 26.56 2.92
CA LEU A 18 -13.81 26.33 1.49
C LEU A 18 -15.14 26.11 0.76
N ALA A 19 -16.11 25.46 1.41
CA ALA A 19 -17.47 25.28 0.88
C ALA A 19 -18.24 26.61 0.77
N LYS A 20 -17.94 27.58 1.65
CA LYS A 20 -18.58 28.91 1.70
C LYS A 20 -17.84 29.99 0.91
N ALA A 21 -16.64 29.72 0.41
CA ALA A 21 -15.85 30.70 -0.32
C ALA A 21 -16.42 30.92 -1.74
N HIS A 22 -16.62 32.18 -2.13
CA HIS A 22 -17.16 32.54 -3.45
C HIS A 22 -16.09 32.98 -4.46
N SER A 23 -14.97 33.58 -4.01
CA SER A 23 -13.86 33.97 -4.90
C SER A 23 -12.87 32.81 -5.17
N PRO A 24 -12.38 32.69 -6.42
CA PRO A 24 -11.34 31.74 -6.78
C PRO A 24 -9.97 32.04 -6.14
N GLU A 25 -9.64 33.29 -5.77
CA GLU A 25 -8.43 33.58 -4.96
C GLU A 25 -8.58 33.05 -3.54
N THR A 26 -9.74 33.30 -2.91
CA THR A 26 -10.02 32.86 -1.54
C THR A 26 -10.02 31.33 -1.44
N LYS A 27 -10.63 30.65 -2.42
CA LYS A 27 -10.57 29.17 -2.51
C LYS A 27 -9.14 28.65 -2.63
N ARG A 28 -8.30 29.28 -3.46
CA ARG A 28 -6.88 28.90 -3.62
C ARG A 28 -6.10 29.09 -2.32
N GLY A 29 -6.32 30.20 -1.61
CA GLY A 29 -5.70 30.46 -0.31
C GLY A 29 -6.05 29.40 0.75
N ILE A 30 -7.34 29.06 0.87
CA ILE A 30 -7.82 28.04 1.82
C ILE A 30 -7.28 26.65 1.45
N GLN A 31 -7.20 26.31 0.16
CA GLN A 31 -6.61 25.04 -0.30
C GLN A 31 -5.12 24.91 0.04
N LEU A 32 -4.36 26.01 -0.06
CA LEU A 32 -2.95 26.03 0.31
C LEU A 32 -2.77 25.85 1.82
N GLN A 33 -3.58 26.54 2.63
CA GLN A 33 -3.56 26.36 4.08
C GLN A 33 -3.92 24.93 4.48
N ARG A 34 -4.94 24.35 3.87
CA ARG A 34 -5.33 22.95 4.12
C ARG A 34 -4.21 21.97 3.78
N ARG A 35 -3.51 22.17 2.66
CA ARG A 35 -2.34 21.37 2.29
C ARG A 35 -1.21 21.48 3.32
N ARG A 36 -0.90 22.69 3.80
CA ARG A 36 0.13 22.91 4.83
C ARG A 36 -0.20 22.19 6.13
N VAL A 37 -1.44 22.32 6.61
CA VAL A 37 -1.90 21.65 7.83
C VAL A 37 -1.81 20.12 7.68
N GLN A 38 -2.23 19.58 6.53
CA GLN A 38 -2.11 18.14 6.26
C GLN A 38 -0.65 17.69 6.27
N SER A 39 0.24 18.38 5.55
CA SER A 39 1.67 18.04 5.53
C SER A 39 2.32 18.11 6.91
N GLN A 40 1.90 19.07 7.75
CA GLN A 40 2.40 19.19 9.13
C GLN A 40 1.88 18.05 10.01
N LYS A 41 0.62 17.64 9.85
CA LYS A 41 0.05 16.47 10.52
C LYS A 41 0.79 15.19 10.12
N ASP A 42 1.01 14.99 8.83
CA ASP A 42 1.75 13.84 8.31
C ASP A 42 3.18 13.79 8.87
N LYS A 43 3.85 14.95 8.94
CA LYS A 43 5.18 15.07 9.54
C LYS A 43 5.19 14.68 11.02
N LEU A 44 4.29 15.24 11.82
CA LEU A 44 4.20 14.95 13.26
C LEU A 44 3.85 13.48 13.52
N TYR A 45 2.97 12.91 12.70
CA TYR A 45 2.63 11.50 12.75
C TYR A 45 3.85 10.61 12.47
N LEU A 46 4.60 10.90 11.40
CA LEU A 46 5.83 10.16 11.07
C LEU A 46 6.92 10.32 12.14
N GLU A 47 7.04 11.49 12.77
CA GLU A 47 7.99 11.73 13.86
C GLU A 47 7.63 10.92 15.12
N GLU A 48 6.34 10.88 15.49
CA GLU A 48 5.87 10.08 16.62
C GLU A 48 6.03 8.58 16.36
N LEU A 49 5.72 8.12 15.15
CA LEU A 49 5.97 6.73 14.73
C LEU A 49 7.45 6.36 14.85
N LYS A 50 8.36 7.22 14.37
CA LYS A 50 9.80 7.00 14.54
C LYS A 50 10.19 6.88 16.01
N ARG A 51 9.66 7.76 16.87
CA ARG A 51 9.93 7.72 18.32
C ARG A 51 9.47 6.40 18.93
N GLN A 52 8.26 5.96 18.61
CA GLN A 52 7.71 4.70 19.14
C GLN A 52 8.51 3.48 18.67
N ARG A 53 8.96 3.46 17.40
CA ARG A 53 9.83 2.39 16.89
C ARG A 53 11.19 2.31 17.60
N VAL A 54 11.78 3.46 17.94
CA VAL A 54 13.03 3.50 18.73
C VAL A 54 12.80 2.99 20.15
N GLN A 55 11.64 3.27 20.75
CA GLN A 55 11.30 2.84 22.11
C GLN A 55 10.93 1.34 22.20
N GLN A 56 10.38 0.75 21.14
CA GLN A 56 10.01 -0.67 21.14
C GLN A 56 11.21 -1.63 21.07
N GLY A 57 12.41 -1.12 20.76
CA GLY A 57 13.65 -1.89 20.78
C GLY A 57 13.74 -2.93 19.65
N THR A 58 14.96 -3.17 19.18
CA THR A 58 15.29 -4.24 18.23
C THR A 58 15.20 -5.58 18.96
N GLN A 59 13.99 -6.07 19.23
CA GLN A 59 13.82 -7.46 19.62
C GLN A 59 14.08 -8.31 18.38
N THR A 60 15.19 -9.04 18.38
CA THR A 60 15.54 -10.03 17.36
C THR A 60 14.38 -11.03 17.25
N GLY A 61 13.72 -11.11 16.09
CA GLY A 61 12.52 -11.92 15.91
C GLY A 61 11.20 -11.21 16.23
N SER A 62 11.21 -9.88 16.34
CA SER A 62 10.00 -9.08 16.59
C SER A 62 8.91 -9.36 15.56
N ILE A 63 7.65 -9.27 16.01
CA ILE A 63 6.46 -9.32 15.14
C ILE A 63 6.64 -8.40 13.92
N TYR A 64 7.30 -7.26 14.08
CA TYR A 64 7.62 -6.32 13.01
C TYR A 64 8.50 -6.91 11.89
N GLU A 65 9.58 -7.62 12.23
CA GLU A 65 10.46 -8.26 11.23
C GLU A 65 9.73 -9.39 10.48
N GLN A 66 8.95 -10.19 11.21
CA GLN A 66 8.12 -11.26 10.61
C GLN A 66 7.05 -10.67 9.68
N THR A 67 6.45 -9.55 10.08
CA THR A 67 5.47 -8.79 9.31
C THR A 67 6.09 -8.22 8.04
N LEU A 68 7.23 -7.54 8.14
CA LEU A 68 7.93 -7.00 6.97
C LEU A 68 8.30 -8.10 5.99
N PHE A 69 8.88 -9.21 6.49
CA PHE A 69 9.20 -10.36 5.65
C PHE A 69 7.96 -10.90 4.94
N HIS A 70 6.85 -11.06 5.68
CA HIS A 70 5.56 -11.51 5.14
C HIS A 70 5.05 -10.61 4.00
N TYR A 71 5.07 -9.28 4.15
CA TYR A 71 4.57 -8.39 3.11
C TYR A 71 5.53 -8.22 1.93
N HIS A 72 6.84 -8.24 2.18
CA HIS A 72 7.84 -8.13 1.11
C HIS A 72 7.87 -9.37 0.20
N ARG A 73 7.78 -10.59 0.75
CA ARG A 73 7.73 -11.80 -0.07
C ARG A 73 6.52 -11.81 -1.01
N ARG A 74 5.36 -11.35 -0.53
CA ARG A 74 4.12 -11.27 -1.35
C ARG A 74 4.21 -10.28 -2.50
N ALA A 75 5.13 -9.33 -2.44
CA ALA A 75 5.36 -8.38 -3.52
C ALA A 75 6.44 -8.85 -4.50
N MET A 76 7.22 -9.88 -4.17
CA MET A 76 8.33 -10.39 -4.98
C MET A 76 8.21 -11.90 -5.18
N PRO A 77 7.63 -12.37 -6.30
CA PRO A 77 7.38 -13.79 -6.51
C PRO A 77 8.67 -14.63 -6.46
N GLU A 78 9.82 -14.09 -6.91
CA GLU A 78 11.11 -14.77 -6.82
C GLU A 78 11.55 -14.98 -5.38
N ARG A 79 11.38 -13.97 -4.50
CA ARG A 79 11.68 -14.10 -3.07
C ARG A 79 10.69 -15.00 -2.35
N ASP A 80 9.42 -14.96 -2.75
CA ASP A 80 8.40 -15.86 -2.21
C ASP A 80 8.73 -17.32 -2.52
N LEU A 81 9.11 -17.61 -3.77
CA LEU A 81 9.55 -18.93 -4.21
C LEU A 81 10.77 -19.40 -3.42
N LEU A 82 11.78 -18.53 -3.26
CA LEU A 82 12.96 -18.86 -2.45
C LEU A 82 12.61 -19.15 -0.99
N ALA A 83 11.70 -18.37 -0.40
CA ALA A 83 11.27 -18.60 0.98
C ALA A 83 10.53 -19.95 1.16
N GLN A 84 9.92 -20.49 0.10
CA GLN A 84 9.34 -21.84 0.09
C GLN A 84 10.39 -22.93 -0.12
N ILE A 85 11.36 -22.72 -1.01
CA ILE A 85 12.34 -23.74 -1.40
C ILE A 85 13.49 -23.87 -0.38
N LEU A 86 14.08 -22.77 0.06
CA LEU A 86 15.32 -22.76 0.85
C LEU A 86 15.25 -23.53 2.18
N PRO A 87 14.12 -23.56 2.90
CA PRO A 87 14.01 -24.40 4.10
C PRO A 87 14.03 -25.91 3.82
N THR A 88 13.74 -26.33 2.58
CA THR A 88 13.65 -27.74 2.20
C THR A 88 15.02 -28.31 1.87
N LYS A 89 15.36 -29.46 2.46
CA LYS A 89 16.60 -30.19 2.12
C LYS A 89 16.49 -30.74 0.69
N SER A 90 17.16 -30.09 -0.26
CA SER A 90 17.27 -30.55 -1.64
C SER A 90 18.68 -30.27 -2.18
N THR A 91 19.04 -30.91 -3.29
CA THR A 91 20.31 -30.65 -3.97
C THR A 91 20.15 -29.51 -4.97
N ILE A 92 21.21 -28.74 -5.23
CA ILE A 92 21.21 -27.65 -6.23
C ILE A 92 20.79 -28.15 -7.62
N ARG A 93 21.09 -29.42 -7.94
CA ARG A 93 20.76 -30.04 -9.24
C ARG A 93 19.33 -30.57 -9.36
N SER A 94 18.58 -30.61 -8.25
CA SER A 94 17.17 -30.99 -8.27
C SER A 94 16.31 -29.96 -9.03
N SER A 95 15.06 -30.29 -9.34
CA SER A 95 14.10 -29.32 -9.91
C SER A 95 14.00 -28.07 -9.03
N ALA A 96 13.74 -28.27 -7.73
CA ALA A 96 13.66 -27.18 -6.75
C ALA A 96 14.96 -26.39 -6.64
N GLY A 97 16.11 -27.07 -6.63
CA GLY A 97 17.42 -26.40 -6.62
C GLY A 97 17.65 -25.52 -7.85
N ARG A 98 17.28 -25.99 -9.04
CA ARG A 98 17.37 -25.21 -10.28
C ARG A 98 16.39 -24.03 -10.29
N GLU A 99 15.17 -24.20 -9.78
CA GLU A 99 14.21 -23.11 -9.63
C GLU A 99 14.70 -22.04 -8.66
N ALA A 100 15.28 -22.43 -7.53
CA ALA A 100 15.92 -21.50 -6.60
C ALA A 100 17.06 -20.72 -7.26
N MET A 101 17.92 -21.38 -8.03
CA MET A 101 18.99 -20.70 -8.76
C MET A 101 18.45 -19.70 -9.79
N LYS A 102 17.42 -20.06 -10.56
CA LYS A 102 16.76 -19.14 -11.49
C LYS A 102 16.13 -17.95 -10.78
N ALA A 103 15.50 -18.16 -9.63
CA ALA A 103 14.92 -17.09 -8.83
C ALA A 103 16.01 -16.14 -8.27
N LEU A 104 17.13 -16.67 -7.79
CA LEU A 104 18.29 -15.87 -7.37
C LEU A 104 18.87 -15.05 -8.52
N GLU A 105 19.05 -15.68 -9.68
CA GLU A 105 19.53 -15.00 -10.88
C GLU A 105 18.59 -13.88 -11.31
N ALA A 106 17.27 -14.14 -11.31
CA ALA A 106 16.27 -13.13 -11.61
C ALA A 106 16.32 -11.95 -10.63
N ILE A 107 16.50 -12.19 -9.33
CA ILE A 107 16.67 -11.12 -8.33
C ILE A 107 17.94 -10.29 -8.61
N CYS A 108 19.04 -10.94 -8.97
CA CYS A 108 20.31 -10.26 -9.26
C CYS A 108 20.27 -9.47 -10.57
N ASN A 109 19.58 -9.99 -11.59
CA ASN A 109 19.55 -9.39 -12.93
C ASN A 109 18.41 -8.38 -13.12
N GLN A 110 17.31 -8.50 -12.37
CA GLN A 110 16.17 -7.59 -12.48
C GLN A 110 16.26 -6.46 -11.45
N TYR A 111 16.92 -5.37 -11.82
CA TYR A 111 16.63 -4.10 -11.16
C TYR A 111 15.25 -3.61 -11.62
N ARG A 112 14.20 -3.94 -10.85
CA ARG A 112 12.90 -3.30 -11.02
C ARG A 112 12.78 -2.14 -10.04
N PRO A 113 12.67 -0.89 -10.54
CA PRO A 113 12.45 0.25 -9.66
C PRO A 113 11.04 0.24 -9.05
N VAL A 114 10.14 -0.61 -9.56
CA VAL A 114 8.76 -0.80 -9.08
C VAL A 114 8.40 -2.28 -9.10
N THR A 115 7.97 -2.83 -7.96
CA THR A 115 7.25 -4.12 -7.93
C THR A 115 5.76 -3.83 -7.81
N CYS A 116 4.99 -4.25 -8.81
CA CYS A 116 3.53 -4.24 -8.71
C CYS A 116 3.09 -5.57 -8.11
N ARG A 117 1.96 -5.59 -7.40
CA ARG A 117 1.35 -6.84 -6.95
C ARG A 117 0.65 -7.53 -8.11
N SER A 118 0.45 -8.84 -8.03
CA SER A 118 -0.12 -9.69 -9.10
C SER A 118 -1.38 -9.07 -9.72
N SER A 119 -2.29 -8.59 -8.86
CA SER A 119 -3.55 -7.93 -9.24
C SER A 119 -3.43 -6.51 -9.82
N LEU A 120 -2.24 -5.91 -9.75
CA LEU A 120 -1.90 -4.56 -10.17
C LEU A 120 -0.79 -4.55 -11.23
N HIS A 121 -0.51 -5.68 -11.89
CA HIS A 121 0.53 -5.73 -12.90
C HIS A 121 0.11 -5.08 -14.22
N PRO A 122 1.04 -4.41 -14.91
CA PRO A 122 0.81 -4.02 -16.28
C PRO A 122 0.66 -5.23 -17.20
N VAL A 123 -0.22 -5.10 -18.19
CA VAL A 123 -0.41 -6.08 -19.26
C VAL A 123 0.55 -5.72 -20.39
N ASN A 124 1.54 -6.58 -20.65
CA ASN A 124 2.57 -6.35 -21.68
C ASN A 124 3.27 -4.99 -21.54
N GLY A 125 3.61 -4.59 -20.30
CA GLY A 125 4.28 -3.33 -20.00
C GLY A 125 3.37 -2.08 -20.07
N ARG A 126 2.07 -2.25 -20.29
CA ARG A 126 1.09 -1.17 -20.40
C ARG A 126 0.02 -1.24 -19.31
N CYS A 127 -0.51 -0.08 -18.96
CA CYS A 127 -1.68 0.05 -18.11
C CYS A 127 -2.95 -0.36 -18.87
N VAL A 128 -4.03 -0.65 -18.14
CA VAL A 128 -5.37 -0.92 -18.70
C VAL A 128 -5.98 0.26 -19.49
N CYS A 129 -5.39 1.45 -19.39
CA CYS A 129 -5.73 2.62 -20.22
C CYS A 129 -4.95 2.67 -21.55
N GLY A 130 -4.04 1.73 -21.80
CA GLY A 130 -3.20 1.64 -23.00
C GLY A 130 -1.84 2.36 -22.89
N GLU A 131 -1.69 3.25 -21.91
CA GLU A 131 -0.43 3.98 -21.67
C GLU A 131 0.69 3.05 -21.23
N PRO A 132 1.91 3.18 -21.78
CA PRO A 132 3.06 2.41 -21.34
C PRO A 132 3.51 2.87 -19.94
N ILE A 133 3.90 1.94 -19.08
CA ILE A 133 4.19 2.24 -17.67
C ILE A 133 5.49 3.01 -17.48
N ASP A 134 6.46 2.81 -18.38
CA ASP A 134 7.74 3.52 -18.40
C ASP A 134 7.59 5.04 -18.61
N ARG A 135 6.46 5.50 -19.16
CA ARG A 135 6.10 6.92 -19.27
C ARG A 135 6.01 7.60 -17.89
N PHE A 136 5.69 6.85 -16.83
CA PHE A 136 5.56 7.39 -15.48
C PHE A 136 6.85 7.16 -14.69
N HIS A 137 7.24 8.17 -13.89
CA HIS A 137 8.30 7.99 -12.90
C HIS A 137 8.00 6.79 -12.00
N ALA A 138 9.03 6.01 -11.63
CA ALA A 138 8.90 4.79 -10.83
C ALA A 138 7.93 4.95 -9.64
N HIS A 139 8.10 6.00 -8.83
CA HIS A 139 7.23 6.27 -7.67
C HIS A 139 5.75 6.56 -7.98
N ARG A 140 5.39 6.76 -9.25
CA ARG A 140 4.02 7.03 -9.72
C ARG A 140 3.42 5.89 -10.53
N GLN A 141 4.21 4.90 -10.94
CA GLN A 141 3.73 3.79 -11.77
C GLN A 141 2.62 3.02 -11.06
N TRP A 142 2.84 2.64 -9.80
CA TRP A 142 1.82 1.95 -8.99
C TRP A 142 0.54 2.78 -8.87
N LEU A 143 0.66 4.09 -8.62
CA LEU A 143 -0.48 4.97 -8.37
C LEU A 143 -1.32 5.12 -9.64
N HIS A 144 -0.67 5.17 -10.79
CA HIS A 144 -1.34 5.17 -12.07
C HIS A 144 -2.12 3.87 -12.29
N LEU A 145 -1.46 2.72 -12.11
CA LEU A 145 -2.10 1.40 -12.24
C LEU A 145 -3.31 1.31 -11.31
N TYR A 146 -3.13 1.57 -10.02
CA TYR A 146 -4.20 1.55 -9.03
C TYR A 146 -5.41 2.40 -9.46
N ARG A 147 -5.18 3.67 -9.85
CA ARG A 147 -6.26 4.58 -10.25
C ARG A 147 -6.98 4.12 -11.51
N CYS A 148 -6.25 3.59 -12.49
CA CYS A 148 -6.84 3.09 -13.72
C CYS A 148 -7.66 1.82 -13.51
N TYR A 149 -7.15 0.86 -12.72
CA TYR A 149 -7.90 -0.33 -12.35
C TYR A 149 -9.15 0.02 -11.55
N HIS A 150 -9.00 0.83 -10.50
CA HIS A 150 -10.12 1.30 -9.69
C HIS A 150 -11.21 1.97 -10.53
N LYS A 151 -10.83 2.90 -11.43
CA LYS A 151 -11.78 3.57 -12.33
C LYS A 151 -12.49 2.58 -13.24
N ARG A 152 -11.76 1.65 -13.86
CA ARG A 152 -12.33 0.68 -14.79
C ARG A 152 -13.30 -0.27 -14.09
N LEU A 153 -12.93 -0.78 -12.92
CA LEU A 153 -13.77 -1.70 -12.16
C LEU A 153 -15.03 -1.04 -11.63
N ARG A 154 -14.92 0.22 -11.18
CA ARG A 154 -16.08 1.05 -10.83
C ARG A 154 -17.06 1.19 -11.98
N GLN A 155 -16.57 1.48 -13.18
CA GLN A 155 -17.40 1.57 -14.40
C GLN A 155 -18.07 0.25 -14.78
N MET A 156 -17.54 -0.88 -14.34
CA MET A 156 -18.12 -2.20 -14.58
C MET A 156 -19.09 -2.63 -13.46
N SER A 157 -19.12 -1.90 -12.34
CA SER A 157 -20.03 -2.15 -11.23
C SER A 157 -21.39 -1.52 -11.49
N VAL A 158 -22.45 -2.17 -11.02
CA VAL A 158 -23.81 -1.60 -11.04
C VAL A 158 -23.91 -0.38 -10.11
N ASP A 159 -23.15 -0.39 -9.01
CA ASP A 159 -23.23 0.62 -7.94
C ASP A 159 -22.06 1.62 -7.96
N ASP A 160 -21.29 1.67 -9.07
CA ASP A 160 -20.07 2.50 -9.17
C ASP A 160 -19.07 2.23 -8.03
N PHE A 161 -19.03 0.97 -7.58
CA PHE A 161 -18.20 0.51 -6.48
C PHE A 161 -16.97 -0.25 -6.98
N ALA A 162 -15.79 0.08 -6.44
CA ALA A 162 -14.65 -0.82 -6.48
C ALA A 162 -13.71 -0.56 -5.32
N GLU A 163 -13.28 -1.62 -4.65
CA GLU A 163 -12.31 -1.56 -3.56
C GLU A 163 -11.24 -2.63 -3.74
N PHE A 164 -10.07 -2.37 -3.18
CA PHE A 164 -8.91 -3.25 -3.30
C PHE A 164 -8.48 -3.78 -1.93
N CYS A 165 -8.45 -5.10 -1.79
CA CYS A 165 -7.93 -5.74 -0.59
C CYS A 165 -6.43 -5.98 -0.73
N TYR A 166 -5.64 -5.26 0.07
CA TYR A 166 -4.20 -5.48 0.14
C TYR A 166 -3.86 -6.84 0.80
N GLU A 167 -4.65 -7.30 1.77
CA GLU A 167 -4.43 -8.61 2.38
C GLU A 167 -4.77 -9.77 1.45
N GLY A 168 -5.73 -9.62 0.55
CA GLY A 168 -6.09 -10.65 -0.44
C GLY A 168 -5.30 -10.56 -1.75
N ASP A 169 -4.80 -9.37 -2.11
CA ASP A 169 -4.42 -9.05 -3.50
C ASP A 169 -5.58 -9.15 -4.48
N LEU A 170 -6.76 -8.67 -4.07
CA LEU A 170 -7.98 -8.85 -4.84
C LEU A 170 -8.76 -7.55 -4.98
N TRP A 171 -9.33 -7.38 -6.16
CA TRP A 171 -10.27 -6.33 -6.47
C TRP A 171 -11.69 -6.83 -6.28
N PHE A 172 -12.54 -5.99 -5.69
CA PHE A 172 -13.96 -6.22 -5.53
C PHE A 172 -14.71 -5.09 -6.18
N ASN A 173 -15.68 -5.38 -7.02
CA ASN A 173 -16.58 -4.40 -7.63
C ASN A 173 -18.04 -4.60 -7.21
N ASN A 174 -18.26 -5.50 -6.24
CA ASN A 174 -19.53 -5.74 -5.57
C ASN A 174 -19.37 -5.41 -4.08
N GLN A 175 -20.26 -4.56 -3.56
CA GLN A 175 -20.18 -4.10 -2.18
C GLN A 175 -20.44 -5.23 -1.16
N ASN A 176 -21.35 -6.17 -1.44
CA ASN A 176 -21.64 -7.28 -0.53
C ASN A 176 -20.48 -8.26 -0.45
N GLU A 177 -19.86 -8.59 -1.59
CA GLU A 177 -18.66 -9.43 -1.63
C GLU A 177 -17.49 -8.79 -0.88
N TRP A 178 -17.31 -7.47 -1.03
CA TRP A 178 -16.32 -6.71 -0.26
C TRP A 178 -16.57 -6.79 1.24
N HIS A 179 -17.81 -6.54 1.68
CA HIS A 179 -18.14 -6.58 3.11
C HIS A 179 -17.92 -7.97 3.70
N GLN A 180 -18.37 -9.02 3.01
CA GLN A 180 -18.16 -10.39 3.45
C GLN A 180 -16.67 -10.71 3.55
N HIS A 181 -15.89 -10.35 2.53
CA HIS A 181 -14.43 -10.53 2.52
C HIS A 181 -13.74 -9.80 3.68
N CYS A 182 -14.15 -8.56 3.97
CA CYS A 182 -13.60 -7.79 5.08
C CYS A 182 -13.94 -8.39 6.44
N GLN A 183 -15.14 -8.96 6.62
CA GLN A 183 -15.52 -9.61 7.87
C GLN A 183 -14.62 -10.82 8.17
N ASP A 184 -14.24 -11.58 7.14
CA ASP A 184 -13.31 -12.70 7.31
C ASP A 184 -11.96 -12.23 7.87
N HIS A 185 -11.44 -11.09 7.40
CA HIS A 185 -10.21 -10.48 7.95
C HIS A 185 -10.40 -9.95 9.37
N LEU A 186 -11.53 -9.27 9.64
CA LEU A 186 -11.82 -8.72 10.97
C LEU A 186 -12.03 -9.82 12.02
N SER A 187 -12.48 -11.01 11.62
CA SER A 187 -12.61 -12.17 12.49
C SER A 187 -11.24 -12.74 12.94
N LYS A 188 -10.14 -12.31 12.30
CA LYS A 188 -8.77 -12.73 12.61
C LYS A 188 -7.83 -11.52 12.81
N PRO A 189 -8.04 -10.70 13.86
CA PRO A 189 -7.27 -9.47 14.06
C PRO A 189 -5.77 -9.69 14.18
N SER A 190 -5.34 -10.88 14.63
CA SER A 190 -3.93 -11.28 14.71
C SER A 190 -3.23 -11.31 13.35
N GLU A 191 -3.97 -11.39 12.24
CA GLU A 191 -3.43 -11.37 10.87
C GLU A 191 -3.28 -9.93 10.32
N LEU A 192 -3.89 -8.92 10.97
CA LEU A 192 -3.78 -7.50 10.62
C LEU A 192 -2.53 -6.88 11.23
N LEU A 193 -1.37 -7.33 10.75
CA LEU A 193 -0.09 -7.23 11.45
C LEU A 193 0.64 -5.85 11.46
N CYS A 194 0.03 -4.73 11.03
CA CYS A 194 0.76 -3.45 11.06
C CYS A 194 -0.12 -2.21 11.02
N CYS A 195 0.18 -1.22 11.88
CA CYS A 195 -0.40 0.11 11.82
C CYS A 195 0.28 1.01 10.77
N ASP A 196 1.50 0.68 10.35
CA ASP A 196 2.27 1.48 9.41
C ASP A 196 2.12 1.00 7.97
N PRO A 197 2.10 1.92 6.98
CA PRO A 197 2.17 1.51 5.59
C PRO A 197 3.53 0.88 5.32
N ILE A 198 3.51 -0.27 4.64
CA ILE A 198 4.71 -0.95 4.17
C ILE A 198 4.84 -0.63 2.69
N ILE A 199 5.93 0.06 2.35
CA ILE A 199 6.29 0.39 0.97
C ILE A 199 7.49 -0.48 0.56
N PHE A 200 7.40 -1.11 -0.60
CA PHE A 200 8.47 -1.89 -1.18
C PHE A 200 8.68 -1.49 -2.63
N GLN A 201 9.93 -1.16 -3.02
CA GLN A 201 10.29 -0.66 -4.36
C GLN A 201 9.24 0.33 -4.90
N ASN A 202 8.98 1.41 -4.15
CA ASN A 202 8.02 2.45 -4.51
C ASN A 202 6.53 2.04 -4.60
N CYS A 203 6.15 0.79 -4.31
CA CYS A 203 4.77 0.34 -4.28
C CYS A 203 4.29 0.09 -2.84
N PRO A 204 3.09 0.55 -2.47
CA PRO A 204 2.44 0.12 -1.23
C PRO A 204 2.12 -1.37 -1.31
N VAL A 205 2.62 -2.14 -0.34
CA VAL A 205 2.33 -3.59 -0.21
C VAL A 205 1.41 -3.89 0.96
N LYS A 206 1.33 -2.95 1.92
CA LYS A 206 0.30 -2.91 2.97
C LYS A 206 -0.03 -1.44 3.28
N PRO A 207 -1.31 -1.02 3.30
CA PRO A 207 -1.70 0.28 3.82
C PRO A 207 -1.56 0.25 5.35
N GLY A 208 -1.22 1.39 5.95
CA GLY A 208 -1.23 1.50 7.40
C GLY A 208 -2.65 1.41 7.94
N TYR A 209 -2.85 0.63 9.01
CA TYR A 209 -4.10 0.59 9.75
C TYR A 209 -4.07 1.60 10.91
N CYS A 210 -5.06 2.50 10.98
CA CYS A 210 -5.22 3.39 12.12
C CYS A 210 -6.42 2.92 12.97
N PRO A 211 -6.21 2.31 14.16
CA PRO A 211 -7.29 1.82 15.02
C PRO A 211 -8.20 2.91 15.61
N LEU A 212 -7.89 4.20 15.42
CA LEU A 212 -8.67 5.34 15.90
C LEU A 212 -9.66 5.89 14.86
N SER A 213 -9.93 5.12 13.79
CA SER A 213 -10.77 5.54 12.65
C SER A 213 -12.14 4.87 12.61
N GLY A 214 -12.49 4.07 13.63
CA GLY A 214 -13.81 3.48 13.82
C GLY A 214 -14.71 4.39 14.65
#